data_AF-A0A951FJT7-F1
#
_entry.id   AF-A0A951FJT7-F1
#
_cell.length_a   1.000
_cell.length_b   1.000
_cell.length_c   1.000
_cell.angle_alpha   90.00
_cell.angle_beta   90.00
_cell.angle_gamma   90.00
#
_symmetry.space_group_name_H-M   'P 1'
#
loop_
_entity.id
_entity.type
_entity.pdbx_description
1 polymer ?
#
loop_
_entity_poly.entity_id
_entity_poly.type
_entity_poly.pdbx_seq_one_letter_code
_entity_poly.pdbx_strand_id
1 'polypeptide(L)'
;MFNPSNPTMGRGMLLFAVIAGGLGMALGVGRQAWREATLWLGLAIFCACYGAITLNALPQLHRLLLIVGLAAGGVAFWLALQASLGG
;
A
#
# COMPACT_ATOMS: atom_id res chain seq x y z
N MET A 1 16.35 -4.88 -19.99
CA MET A 1 17.10 -4.60 -18.74
C MET A 1 16.15 -3.99 -17.73
N PHE A 2 15.62 -4.80 -16.80
CA PHE A 2 14.88 -4.29 -15.64
C PHE A 2 15.93 -3.79 -14.65
N ASN A 3 16.15 -2.48 -14.58
CA ASN A 3 17.04 -1.91 -13.59
C ASN A 3 16.25 -1.74 -12.29
N PRO A 4 16.52 -2.53 -11.23
CA PRO A 4 15.75 -2.49 -9.98
C PRO A 4 15.87 -1.15 -9.22
N SER A 5 16.76 -0.26 -9.67
CA SER A 5 16.96 1.09 -9.14
C SER A 5 16.37 2.19 -10.04
N ASN A 6 15.39 1.87 -10.91
CA ASN A 6 14.80 2.90 -11.76
C ASN A 6 13.90 3.84 -10.93
N PRO A 7 14.28 5.11 -10.71
CA PRO A 7 13.53 6.03 -9.86
C PRO A 7 12.12 6.30 -10.38
N THR A 8 11.88 6.06 -11.67
CA THR A 8 10.56 6.14 -12.31
C THR A 8 9.57 5.15 -11.70
N MET A 9 10.02 3.94 -11.36
CA MET A 9 9.18 2.90 -10.76
C MET A 9 8.76 3.28 -9.34
N GLY A 10 9.70 3.75 -8.51
CA GLY A 10 9.39 4.19 -7.15
C GLY A 10 8.45 5.40 -7.11
N ARG A 11 8.61 6.36 -8.04
CA ARG A 11 7.66 7.49 -8.20
C ARG A 11 6.28 7.02 -8.65
N GLY A 12 6.21 6.07 -9.59
CA GLY A 12 4.95 5.48 -10.02
C GLY A 12 4.20 4.79 -8.89
N MET A 13 4.93 4.07 -8.02
CA MET A 13 4.36 3.42 -6.84
C MET A 13 3.88 4.41 -5.78
N LEU A 14 4.59 5.53 -5.57
CA LEU A 14 4.10 6.60 -4.69
C LEU A 14 2.83 7.27 -5.24
N LEU A 15 2.78 7.54 -6.55
CA LEU A 15 1.56 8.07 -7.19
C LEU A 15 0.38 7.11 -7.05
N PHE A 16 0.62 5.83 -7.31
CA PHE A 16 -0.40 4.80 -7.12
C PHE A 16 -0.86 4.71 -5.67
N ALA A 17 0.05 4.81 -4.70
CA ALA A 17 -0.28 4.83 -3.29
C ALA A 17 -1.23 5.99 -2.92
N VAL A 18 -0.97 7.19 -3.43
CA VAL A 18 -1.85 8.35 -3.20
C VAL A 18 -3.24 8.11 -3.80
N ILE A 19 -3.30 7.59 -5.03
CA ILE A 19 -4.57 7.28 -5.70
C ILE A 19 -5.34 6.20 -4.94
N ALA A 20 -4.68 5.09 -4.58
CA ALA A 20 -5.26 3.98 -3.83
C ALA A 20 -5.75 4.43 -2.44
N GLY A 21 -4.97 5.26 -1.74
CA GLY A 21 -5.35 5.80 -0.43
C GLY A 21 -6.57 6.72 -0.52
N GLY A 22 -6.61 7.59 -1.54
CA GLY A 22 -7.76 8.43 -1.84
C GLY A 22 -9.01 7.62 -2.18
N LEU A 23 -8.86 6.56 -2.99
CA LEU A 23 -9.95 5.64 -3.32
C LEU A 23 -10.47 4.92 -2.06
N GLY A 24 -9.57 4.45 -1.21
CA GLY A 24 -9.92 3.80 0.05
C GLY A 24 -10.71 4.72 0.97
N MET A 25 -10.25 5.96 1.17
CA MET A 25 -11.01 6.95 1.95
C MET A 25 -12.37 7.27 1.32
N ALA A 26 -12.43 7.44 0.00
CA ALA A 26 -13.68 7.73 -0.70
C ALA A 26 -14.70 6.58 -0.59
N LEU A 27 -14.24 5.32 -0.66
CA LEU A 27 -15.10 4.15 -0.49
C LEU A 27 -15.59 3.99 0.96
N GLY A 28 -14.71 4.23 1.94
CA GLY A 28 -15.03 4.14 3.36
C GLY A 28 -16.04 5.20 3.79
N VAL A 29 -15.80 6.45 3.41
CA VAL A 29 -16.69 7.58 3.76
C VAL A 29 -17.95 7.58 2.92
N GLY A 30 -17.84 7.32 1.60
CA GLY A 30 -18.95 7.46 0.66
C GLY A 30 -19.93 6.28 0.65
N ARG A 31 -19.44 5.04 0.83
CA ARG A 31 -20.27 3.82 0.72
C ARG A 31 -20.37 3.03 2.02
N GLN A 32 -19.79 3.53 3.11
CA GLN A 32 -19.61 2.79 4.37
C GLN A 32 -18.94 1.41 4.19
N ALA A 33 -18.21 1.23 3.07
CA ALA A 33 -17.53 0.00 2.73
C ALA A 33 -16.16 -0.03 3.43
N TRP A 34 -16.18 0.02 4.76
CA TRP A 34 -14.98 0.12 5.60
C TRP A 34 -13.99 -1.03 5.36
N ARG A 35 -14.49 -2.22 5.01
CA ARG A 35 -13.64 -3.36 4.62
C ARG A 35 -12.84 -3.07 3.35
N GLU A 36 -13.51 -2.65 2.27
CA GLU A 36 -12.84 -2.28 1.01
C GLU A 36 -11.90 -1.09 1.22
N ALA A 37 -12.33 -0.09 1.97
CA ALA A 37 -11.52 1.06 2.34
C ALA A 37 -10.19 0.67 3.00
N THR A 38 -10.25 -0.31 3.93
CA THR A 38 -9.07 -0.80 4.64
C THR A 38 -8.12 -1.57 3.71
N LEU A 39 -8.65 -2.31 2.73
CA LEU A 39 -7.84 -2.97 1.69
C LEU A 39 -7.09 -1.94 0.84
N TRP A 40 -7.79 -0.93 0.36
CA TRP A 40 -7.21 0.14 -0.45
C TRP A 40 -6.19 0.98 0.33
N LEU A 41 -6.45 1.27 1.61
CA LEU A 41 -5.49 1.93 2.50
C LEU A 41 -4.25 1.06 2.77
N GLY A 42 -4.43 -0.24 3.01
CA GLY A 42 -3.29 -1.16 3.21
C GLY A 42 -2.42 -1.28 1.97
N LEU A 43 -3.04 -1.37 0.79
CA LEU A 43 -2.36 -1.37 -0.50
C LEU A 43 -1.60 -0.05 -0.74
N ALA A 44 -2.23 1.08 -0.41
CA ALA A 44 -1.61 2.39 -0.48
C ALA A 44 -0.36 2.49 0.41
N ILE A 45 -0.45 2.05 1.67
CA ILE A 45 0.68 2.06 2.61
C ILE A 45 1.80 1.15 2.10
N PHE A 46 1.47 -0.04 1.60
CA PHE A 46 2.46 -0.96 1.04
C PHE A 46 3.20 -0.34 -0.15
N CYS A 47 2.46 0.22 -1.12
CA CYS A 47 3.05 0.90 -2.28
C CYS A 47 3.85 2.15 -1.88
N ALA A 48 3.42 2.87 -0.85
CA ALA A 48 4.15 4.03 -0.33
C ALA A 48 5.49 3.62 0.30
N CYS A 49 5.49 2.60 1.15
CA CYS A 49 6.70 2.06 1.77
C CYS A 49 7.65 1.49 0.72
N TYR A 50 7.14 0.71 -0.23
CA TYR A 50 7.95 0.11 -1.29
C TYR A 50 8.49 1.16 -2.26
N GLY A 51 7.71 2.19 -2.59
CA GLY A 51 8.12 3.35 -3.39
C GLY A 51 9.21 4.18 -2.71
N ALA A 52 9.09 4.42 -1.40
CA ALA A 52 10.09 5.11 -0.60
C ALA A 52 11.42 4.32 -0.50
N ILE A 53 11.32 2.99 -0.40
CA ILE A 53 12.45 2.05 -0.44
C ILE A 53 13.16 2.09 -1.81
N THR A 54 12.41 2.00 -2.90
CA THR A 54 12.98 2.01 -4.27
C THR A 54 13.62 3.34 -4.64
N LEU A 55 13.12 4.46 -4.10
CA LEU A 55 13.74 5.78 -4.25
C LEU A 55 14.93 6.01 -3.31
N ASN A 56 15.24 5.06 -2.43
CA ASN A 56 16.24 5.17 -1.39
C ASN A 56 16.10 6.48 -0.58
N ALA A 57 14.86 6.96 -0.40
CA ALA A 57 14.59 8.27 0.19
C ALA A 57 14.94 8.30 1.69
N LEU A 58 14.79 7.17 2.38
CA LEU A 58 15.02 7.02 3.82
C LEU A 58 15.78 5.70 4.15
N PRO A 59 17.09 5.62 3.88
CA PRO A 59 17.88 4.40 4.12
C PRO A 59 17.95 4.01 5.61
N GLN A 60 17.83 4.97 6.53
CA GLN A 60 17.85 4.72 7.98
C GLN A 60 16.55 4.07 8.49
N LEU A 61 15.42 4.32 7.82
CA LEU A 61 14.09 3.82 8.19
C LEU A 61 13.67 2.61 7.36
N HIS A 62 14.56 2.08 6.52
CA HIS A 62 14.27 0.99 5.59
C HIS A 62 13.66 -0.24 6.28
N ARG A 63 14.21 -0.60 7.45
CA ARG A 63 13.73 -1.73 8.26
C ARG A 63 12.35 -1.48 8.85
N LEU A 64 12.08 -0.25 9.29
CA LEU A 64 10.78 0.17 9.81
C LEU A 64 9.73 0.23 8.69
N LEU A 65 10.08 0.76 7.52
CA LEU A 65 9.23 0.79 6.32
C LEU A 65 8.86 -0.62 5.86
N LEU A 66 9.81 -1.57 5.93
CA LEU A 66 9.53 -2.98 5.63
C LEU A 66 8.55 -3.58 6.64
N ILE A 67 8.76 -3.38 7.95
CA ILE A 67 7.87 -3.92 9.00
C ILE A 67 6.46 -3.33 8.85
N VAL A 68 6.35 -2.01 8.66
CA VAL A 68 5.07 -1.32 8.49
C VAL A 68 4.37 -1.76 7.22
N GLY A 69 5.09 -1.86 6.10
CA GLY A 69 4.55 -2.34 4.82
C GLY A 69 4.07 -3.80 4.91
N LEU A 70 4.83 -4.68 5.56
CA LEU A 70 4.44 -6.07 5.79
C LEU A 70 3.24 -6.21 6.72
N ALA A 71 3.20 -5.44 7.81
CA ALA A 71 2.07 -5.46 8.73
C ALA A 71 0.80 -4.96 8.04
N ALA A 72 0.88 -3.83 7.31
CA ALA A 72 -0.25 -3.28 6.57
C ALA A 72 -0.72 -4.22 5.45
N GLY A 73 0.21 -4.78 4.69
CA GLY A 73 -0.08 -5.77 3.65
C GLY A 73 -0.68 -7.05 4.21
N GLY A 74 -0.19 -7.55 5.35
CA GLY A 74 -0.72 -8.72 6.04
C GLY A 74 -2.14 -8.51 6.56
N VAL A 75 -2.43 -7.35 7.14
CA VAL A 75 -3.79 -6.99 7.58
C VAL A 75 -4.73 -6.87 6.38
N ALA A 76 -4.29 -6.22 5.29
CA ALA A 76 -5.08 -6.15 4.07
C ALA A 76 -5.34 -7.54 3.47
N PHE A 77 -4.32 -8.39 3.41
CA PHE A 77 -4.45 -9.76 2.90
C PHE A 77 -5.40 -10.60 3.74
N TRP A 78 -5.32 -10.50 5.06
CA TRP A 78 -6.23 -11.18 5.98
C TRP A 78 -7.69 -10.73 5.81
N LEU A 79 -7.91 -9.42 5.65
CA LEU A 79 -9.25 -8.87 5.39
C LEU A 79 -9.78 -9.32 4.02
N ALA A 80 -8.92 -9.41 3.01
CA ALA A 80 -9.29 -9.91 1.68
C ALA A 80 -9.66 -11.40 1.73
N LEU A 81 -8.91 -12.20 2.50
CA LEU A 81 -9.20 -13.62 2.74
C LEU A 81 -10.56 -13.81 3.39
N GLN A 82 -10.89 -13.02 4.42
CA GLN A 82 -12.21 -13.07 5.03
C GLN A 82 -13.33 -12.67 4.06
N ALA A 83 -13.09 -11.67 3.21
CA ALA A 83 -14.07 -11.24 2.20
C ALA A 83 -14.28 -12.32 1.12
N SER A 84 -13.24 -13.07 0.77
CA SER A 84 -13.32 -14.13 -0.25
C SER A 84 -13.84 -15.47 0.27
N LEU A 85 -13.64 -15.78 1.56
CA LEU A 85 -14.06 -17.05 2.16
C LEU A 85 -15.44 -16.97 2.83
N GLY A 86 -15.91 -15.77 3.17
CA GLY A 86 -17.19 -15.53 3.83
C GLY A 86 -18.31 -15.08 2.89
N GLY A 87 -18.17 -15.30 1.59
CA GLY A 87 -19.17 -14.99 0.55
C GLY A 87 -20.09 -16.17 0.25
#